data_AF-A0A7Y0W096-F1
#
_entry.id   AF-A0A7Y0W096-F1
#
_cell.length_a   1.000
_cell.length_b   1.000
_cell.length_c   1.000
_cell.angle_alpha   90.00
_cell.angle_beta   90.00
_cell.angle_gamma   90.00
#
_symmetry.space_group_name_H-M   'P 1'
#
loop_
_entity.id
_entity.type
_entity.pdbx_description
1 polymer ?
#
loop_
_entity_poly.entity_id
_entity_poly.type
_entity_poly.pdbx_seq_one_letter_code
_entity_poly.pdbx_strand_id
1 'polypeptide(L)'
;MAYQFDFVPVLANTDLLLRGALFTLELTAIGAILGVALGTVGAVVRAWKIQPFSWVFGVYVELIRNTPFLVQLFFIFFGLPSLGLKITEWQAAVLAMVINLGAYSTEIIRAGIQAVPSGQLEAAAALAMTRFEAFRHVVLLPALGKVWPALSSQIIIVMLGSAVCSQIATEELSFAANFIQSRNFRAFETYALTTLVYLCMALMIRQLLNWIGRRYVMRNSR
;
A
#
# COMPACT_ATOMS: atom_id res chain seq x y z
N MET A 1 -24.35 -9.35 34.10
CA MET A 1 -24.74 -7.94 33.84
C MET A 1 -24.80 -7.73 32.34
N ALA A 2 -25.87 -7.14 31.82
CA ALA A 2 -25.95 -6.79 30.40
C ALA A 2 -25.02 -5.59 30.13
N TYR A 3 -24.20 -5.67 29.09
CA TYR A 3 -23.35 -4.57 28.65
C TYR A 3 -24.23 -3.38 28.24
N GLN A 4 -24.01 -2.21 28.83
CA GLN A 4 -24.72 -0.99 28.46
C GLN A 4 -23.87 -0.18 27.49
N PHE A 5 -24.32 -0.13 26.23
CA PHE A 5 -23.67 0.64 25.18
C PHE A 5 -23.80 2.13 25.44
N ASP A 6 -22.69 2.85 25.39
CA ASP A 6 -22.70 4.31 25.47
C ASP A 6 -21.54 4.89 24.64
N PHE A 7 -21.94 5.54 23.55
CA PHE A 7 -21.04 6.10 22.53
C PHE A 7 -20.69 7.56 22.79
N VAL A 8 -21.36 8.24 23.73
CA VAL A 8 -21.15 9.68 24.00
C VAL A 8 -19.71 9.98 24.41
N PRO A 9 -19.05 9.19 25.30
CA PRO A 9 -17.66 9.41 25.66
C PRO A 9 -16.67 9.22 24.50
N VAL A 10 -17.01 8.35 23.53
CA VAL A 10 -16.16 8.12 22.35
C VAL A 10 -16.35 9.26 21.34
N LEU A 11 -17.58 9.71 21.15
CA LEU A 11 -17.92 10.84 20.28
C LEU A 11 -17.34 12.17 20.79
N ALA A 12 -17.15 12.31 22.10
CA ALA A 12 -16.44 13.46 22.66
C ALA A 12 -14.95 13.52 22.25
N ASN A 13 -14.37 12.42 21.76
CA ASN A 13 -12.99 12.33 21.30
C ASN A 13 -12.87 12.24 19.77
N THR A 14 -13.86 12.73 19.02
CA THR A 14 -13.85 12.74 17.55
C THR A 14 -12.62 13.42 16.97
N ASP A 15 -12.11 14.47 17.61
CA ASP A 15 -10.94 15.20 17.13
C ASP A 15 -9.70 14.29 17.05
N LEU A 16 -9.52 13.40 18.04
CA LEU A 16 -8.40 12.47 18.05
C LEU A 16 -8.55 11.40 16.95
N LEU A 17 -9.76 10.88 16.76
CA LEU A 17 -10.06 9.92 15.68
C LEU A 17 -9.88 10.55 14.30
N LEU A 18 -10.29 11.80 14.11
CA LEU A 18 -10.12 12.54 12.86
C LEU A 18 -8.63 12.80 12.57
N ARG A 19 -7.85 13.21 13.57
CA ARG A 19 -6.40 13.37 13.42
C ARG A 19 -5.73 12.05 13.07
N GLY A 20 -6.04 10.98 13.79
CA GLY A 20 -5.51 9.64 13.51
C GLY A 20 -5.88 9.17 12.09
N ALA A 21 -7.11 9.41 11.65
CA ALA A 21 -7.55 9.11 10.28
C ALA A 21 -6.76 9.90 9.23
N LEU A 22 -6.51 11.20 9.46
CA LEU A 22 -5.68 12.01 8.56
C LEU A 22 -4.24 11.47 8.47
N PHE A 23 -3.63 11.10 9.60
CA PHE A 23 -2.31 10.46 9.62
C PHE A 23 -2.30 9.12 8.89
N THR A 24 -3.34 8.29 9.06
CA THR A 24 -3.51 7.04 8.28
C THR A 24 -3.57 7.32 6.77
N LEU A 25 -4.32 8.34 6.35
CA LEU A 25 -4.44 8.74 4.95
C LEU A 25 -3.11 9.25 4.39
N GLU A 26 -2.38 10.07 5.14
CA GLU A 26 -1.07 10.59 4.74
C GLU A 26 -0.05 9.44 4.60
N LEU A 27 0.03 8.56 5.60
CA LEU A 27 0.90 7.38 5.59
C LEU A 27 0.60 6.49 4.37
N THR A 28 -0.70 6.29 4.09
CA THR A 28 -1.16 5.52 2.94
C THR A 28 -0.84 6.21 1.62
N ALA A 29 -0.99 7.53 1.52
CA ALA A 29 -0.71 8.27 0.30
C ALA A 29 0.78 8.23 -0.05
N ILE A 30 1.66 8.51 0.92
CA ILE A 30 3.12 8.44 0.74
C ILE A 30 3.54 6.99 0.45
N GLY A 31 3.04 6.04 1.24
CA GLY A 31 3.28 4.61 1.05
C GLY A 31 2.85 4.13 -0.34
N ALA A 32 1.67 4.56 -0.80
CA ALA A 32 1.13 4.24 -2.12
C ALA A 32 2.02 4.76 -3.25
N ILE A 33 2.38 6.04 -3.21
CA ILE A 33 3.18 6.68 -4.27
C ILE A 33 4.56 6.01 -4.35
N LEU A 34 5.28 5.93 -3.24
CA LEU A 34 6.64 5.41 -3.21
C LEU A 34 6.66 3.88 -3.38
N GLY A 35 5.72 3.16 -2.78
CA GLY A 35 5.57 1.72 -2.91
C GLY A 35 5.23 1.30 -4.34
N VAL A 36 4.26 1.95 -4.99
CA VAL A 36 3.94 1.66 -6.40
C VAL A 36 5.10 2.06 -7.33
N ALA A 37 5.82 3.15 -7.04
CA ALA A 37 7.02 3.52 -7.80
C ALA A 37 8.11 2.44 -7.68
N LEU A 38 8.44 2.01 -6.46
CA LEU A 38 9.38 0.91 -6.20
C LEU A 38 8.93 -0.39 -6.88
N GLY A 39 7.63 -0.68 -6.80
CA GLY A 39 7.03 -1.84 -7.47
C GLY A 39 7.14 -1.80 -8.98
N THR A 40 6.95 -0.62 -9.59
CA THR A 40 7.09 -0.44 -11.04
C THR A 40 8.52 -0.68 -11.47
N VAL A 41 9.50 -0.09 -10.77
CA VAL A 41 10.93 -0.31 -11.03
C VAL A 41 11.29 -1.80 -10.90
N GLY A 42 10.89 -2.43 -9.80
CA GLY A 42 11.11 -3.86 -9.58
C GLY A 42 10.48 -4.74 -10.66
N ALA A 43 9.27 -4.41 -11.09
CA ALA A 43 8.56 -5.15 -12.13
C ALA A 43 9.28 -5.08 -13.48
N VAL A 44 9.76 -3.89 -13.88
CA VAL A 44 10.53 -3.71 -15.12
C VAL A 44 11.83 -4.52 -15.05
N VAL A 45 12.61 -4.37 -13.98
CA VAL A 45 13.88 -5.07 -13.79
C VAL A 45 13.70 -6.59 -13.87
N ARG A 46 12.67 -7.12 -13.21
CA ARG A 46 12.36 -8.56 -13.21
C ARG A 46 11.78 -9.05 -14.54
N ALA A 47 10.95 -8.26 -15.22
CA ALA A 47 10.40 -8.63 -16.51
C ALA A 47 11.48 -8.75 -17.59
N TRP A 48 12.48 -7.87 -17.54
CA TRP A 48 13.60 -7.83 -18.49
C TRP A 48 14.78 -8.71 -18.10
N LYS A 49 14.70 -9.39 -16.95
CA LYS A 49 15.76 -10.26 -16.41
C LYS A 49 17.14 -9.55 -16.35
N ILE A 50 17.15 -8.26 -15.99
CA ILE A 50 18.39 -7.46 -15.92
C ILE A 50 19.24 -7.97 -14.75
N GLN A 51 20.30 -8.73 -15.04
CA GLN A 51 21.20 -9.24 -14.01
C GLN A 51 22.24 -8.18 -13.63
N PRO A 52 22.65 -8.07 -12.34
CA PRO A 52 22.23 -8.89 -11.18
C PRO A 52 20.95 -8.39 -10.48
N PHE A 53 20.40 -7.24 -10.87
CA PHE A 53 19.29 -6.59 -10.16
C PHE A 53 18.00 -7.43 -10.13
N SER A 54 17.74 -8.24 -11.16
CA SER A 54 16.59 -9.15 -11.20
C SER A 54 16.63 -10.21 -10.09
N TRP A 55 17.81 -10.65 -9.68
CA TRP A 55 17.97 -11.56 -8.56
C TRP A 55 17.71 -10.84 -7.23
N VAL A 56 18.29 -9.65 -7.04
CA VAL A 56 18.09 -8.82 -5.83
C VAL A 56 16.61 -8.51 -5.60
N PHE A 57 15.90 -8.04 -6.64
CA PHE A 57 14.45 -7.81 -6.55
C PHE A 57 13.66 -9.10 -6.35
N GLY A 58 14.14 -10.24 -6.87
CA GLY A 58 13.53 -11.54 -6.64
C GLY A 58 13.58 -11.92 -5.16
N VAL A 59 14.77 -11.87 -4.55
CA VAL A 59 14.97 -12.15 -3.12
C VAL A 59 14.18 -11.17 -2.26
N TYR A 60 14.24 -9.87 -2.55
CA TYR A 60 13.46 -8.84 -1.87
C TYR A 60 11.95 -9.16 -1.88
N VAL A 61 11.38 -9.42 -3.06
CA VAL A 61 9.95 -9.74 -3.20
C VAL A 61 9.59 -11.00 -2.43
N GLU A 62 10.42 -12.03 -2.52
CA GLU A 62 10.17 -13.31 -1.86
C GLU A 62 10.23 -13.19 -0.34
N LEU A 63 11.23 -12.51 0.21
CA LEU A 63 11.33 -12.28 1.64
C LEU A 63 10.15 -11.46 2.17
N ILE A 64 9.82 -10.36 1.50
CA ILE A 64 8.79 -9.43 2.01
C ILE A 64 7.39 -10.03 1.89
N ARG A 65 7.08 -10.80 0.84
CA ARG A 65 5.76 -11.43 0.70
C ARG A 65 5.58 -12.65 1.60
N ASN A 66 6.67 -13.31 2.00
CA ASN A 66 6.64 -14.50 2.84
C ASN A 66 6.94 -14.23 4.32
N THR A 67 7.06 -12.96 4.73
CA THR A 67 7.25 -12.59 6.15
C THR A 67 6.14 -11.68 6.65
N PRO A 68 5.72 -11.79 7.92
CA PRO A 68 4.65 -10.96 8.46
C PRO A 68 5.01 -9.47 8.49
N PHE A 69 4.08 -8.60 8.08
CA PHE A 69 4.28 -7.15 8.07
C PHE A 69 4.65 -6.58 9.45
N LEU A 70 4.00 -7.05 10.52
CA LEU A 70 4.30 -6.63 11.89
C LEU A 70 5.77 -6.91 12.26
N VAL A 71 6.28 -8.07 11.87
CA VAL A 71 7.68 -8.44 12.13
C VAL A 71 8.63 -7.54 11.34
N GLN A 72 8.34 -7.27 10.06
CA GLN A 72 9.11 -6.33 9.24
C GLN A 72 9.16 -4.93 9.86
N LEU A 73 8.02 -4.44 10.36
CA LEU A 73 7.92 -3.15 11.03
C LEU A 73 8.81 -3.09 12.27
N PHE A 74 8.79 -4.14 13.11
CA PHE A 74 9.65 -4.22 14.29
C PHE A 74 11.14 -4.33 13.95
N PHE A 75 11.50 -5.08 12.90
CA PHE A 75 12.89 -5.12 12.43
C PHE A 75 13.37 -3.75 11.96
N ILE A 76 12.52 -2.99 11.28
CA ILE A 76 12.86 -1.63 10.85
C ILE A 76 12.99 -0.72 12.07
N PHE A 77 11.97 -0.68 12.93
CA PHE A 77 11.93 0.28 14.05
C PHE A 77 12.95 -0.02 15.16
N PHE A 78 13.15 -1.29 15.54
CA PHE A 78 14.10 -1.66 16.60
C PHE A 78 15.47 -2.07 16.07
N GLY A 79 15.55 -2.60 14.84
CA GLY A 79 16.81 -3.07 14.25
C GLY A 79 17.67 -1.95 13.64
N LEU A 80 17.09 -0.96 12.96
CA LEU A 80 17.89 0.15 12.39
C LEU A 80 18.58 1.00 13.48
N PRO A 81 17.92 1.36 14.59
CA PRO A 81 18.59 2.10 15.66
C PRO A 81 19.72 1.32 16.34
N SER A 82 19.65 -0.01 16.42
CA SER A 82 20.75 -0.82 16.97
C SER A 82 21.99 -0.82 16.06
N LEU A 83 21.82 -0.51 14.77
CA LEU A 83 22.90 -0.26 13.81
C LEU A 83 23.38 1.21 13.80
N GLY A 84 22.83 2.05 14.68
CA GLY A 84 23.19 3.48 14.79
C GLY A 84 22.33 4.43 13.96
N LEU A 85 21.36 3.93 13.19
CA LEU A 85 20.45 4.75 12.38
C LEU A 85 19.19 5.08 13.18
N LYS A 86 19.17 6.27 13.79
CA LYS A 86 17.99 6.77 14.51
C LYS A 86 16.92 7.19 13.49
N ILE A 87 15.76 6.55 13.56
CA ILE A 87 14.59 6.87 12.75
C ILE A 87 13.40 7.12 13.67
N THR A 88 12.49 8.00 13.26
CA THR A 88 11.24 8.22 14.00
C THR A 88 10.24 7.10 13.72
N GLU A 89 9.23 6.98 14.58
CA GLU A 89 8.11 6.04 14.44
C GLU A 89 7.42 6.22 13.08
N TRP A 90 7.20 7.48 12.69
CA TRP A 90 6.64 7.85 11.39
C TRP A 90 7.51 7.38 10.22
N GLN A 91 8.82 7.63 10.28
CA GLN A 91 9.75 7.21 9.22
C GLN A 91 9.81 5.68 9.10
N ALA A 92 9.80 4.97 10.23
CA ALA A 92 9.78 3.51 10.26
C ALA A 92 8.48 2.97 9.65
N ALA A 93 7.33 3.55 10.00
CA ALA A 93 6.03 3.19 9.44
C ALA A 93 5.99 3.43 7.92
N VAL A 94 6.43 4.60 7.45
CA VAL A 94 6.49 4.91 6.00
C VAL A 94 7.40 3.91 5.29
N LEU A 95 8.60 3.65 5.81
CA LEU A 95 9.55 2.75 5.19
C LEU A 95 9.01 1.32 5.11
N ALA A 96 8.41 0.81 6.19
CA ALA A 96 7.78 -0.50 6.22
C ALA A 96 6.64 -0.60 5.20
N MET A 97 5.78 0.42 5.13
CA MET A 97 4.66 0.48 4.18
C MET A 97 5.14 0.49 2.72
N VAL A 98 6.18 1.27 2.41
CA VAL A 98 6.78 1.35 1.07
C VAL A 98 7.42 0.02 0.65
N ILE A 99 8.18 -0.60 1.55
CA ILE A 99 8.80 -1.91 1.33
C ILE A 99 7.73 -2.97 1.10
N ASN A 100 6.70 -3.01 1.95
CA ASN A 100 5.65 -4.00 1.82
C ASN A 100 4.87 -3.81 0.51
N LEU A 101 4.33 -2.62 0.27
CA LEU A 101 3.56 -2.34 -0.94
C LEU A 101 4.41 -2.48 -2.20
N GLY A 102 5.69 -2.12 -2.17
CA GLY A 102 6.59 -2.24 -3.32
C GLY A 102 6.83 -3.69 -3.72
N ALA A 103 6.97 -4.62 -2.78
CA ALA A 103 7.12 -6.04 -3.07
C ALA A 103 5.86 -6.62 -3.73
N TYR A 104 4.68 -6.33 -3.18
CA TYR A 104 3.41 -6.79 -3.76
C TYR A 104 3.13 -6.13 -5.12
N SER A 105 3.39 -4.82 -5.25
CA SER A 105 3.21 -4.08 -6.50
C SER A 105 4.16 -4.56 -7.60
N THR A 106 5.39 -4.96 -7.25
CA THR A 106 6.33 -5.59 -8.19
C THR A 106 5.71 -6.80 -8.85
N GLU A 107 5.10 -7.70 -8.08
CA GLU A 107 4.53 -8.94 -8.61
C GLU A 107 3.23 -8.71 -9.37
N ILE A 108 2.38 -7.80 -8.89
CA ILE A 108 1.15 -7.43 -9.59
C ILE A 108 1.48 -6.85 -10.97
N ILE A 109 2.40 -5.87 -11.05
CA ILE A 109 2.77 -5.24 -12.32
C ILE A 109 3.52 -6.22 -13.22
N ARG A 110 4.44 -7.03 -12.67
CA ARG A 110 5.17 -8.05 -13.44
C ARG A 110 4.23 -9.08 -14.06
N ALA A 111 3.23 -9.55 -13.31
CA ALA A 111 2.19 -10.45 -13.83
C ALA A 111 1.38 -9.79 -14.95
N GLY A 112 1.05 -8.51 -14.81
CA GLY A 112 0.41 -7.72 -15.87
C GLY A 112 1.24 -7.63 -17.15
N ILE A 113 2.54 -7.37 -17.02
CA ILE A 113 3.49 -7.32 -18.14
C ILE A 113 3.57 -8.67 -18.85
N GLN A 114 3.63 -9.78 -18.11
CA GLN A 114 3.69 -11.13 -18.67
C GLN A 114 2.39 -11.59 -19.32
N ALA A 115 1.25 -10.98 -18.98
CA ALA A 115 -0.04 -11.26 -19.58
C ALA A 115 -0.27 -10.55 -20.94
N VAL A 116 0.71 -9.78 -21.44
CA VAL A 116 0.64 -9.13 -22.75
C VAL A 116 0.89 -10.17 -23.85
N PRO A 117 -0.04 -10.37 -24.82
CA PRO A 117 0.14 -11.35 -25.89
C PRO A 117 1.34 -11.01 -26.80
N SER A 118 2.06 -12.04 -27.28
CA SER A 118 3.19 -11.85 -28.21
C SER A 118 2.78 -11.13 -29.49
N GLY A 119 1.56 -11.33 -29.98
CA GLY A 119 1.03 -10.64 -31.16
C GLY A 119 1.03 -9.11 -31.05
N GLN A 120 0.91 -8.54 -29.84
CA GLN A 120 1.05 -7.09 -29.67
C GLN A 120 2.50 -6.62 -29.81
N LEU A 121 3.47 -7.44 -29.37
CA LEU A 121 4.89 -7.17 -29.56
C LEU A 121 5.28 -7.29 -31.05
N GLU A 122 4.72 -8.28 -31.75
CA GLU A 122 4.90 -8.46 -33.20
C GLU A 122 4.31 -7.28 -33.99
N ALA A 123 3.11 -6.81 -33.63
CA ALA A 123 2.51 -5.62 -34.24
C ALA A 123 3.34 -4.35 -33.99
N ALA A 124 3.89 -4.18 -32.79
CA ALA A 124 4.78 -3.06 -32.47
C ALA A 124 6.05 -3.10 -33.35
N ALA A 125 6.62 -4.29 -33.56
CA ALA A 125 7.77 -4.47 -34.44
C ALA A 125 7.42 -4.19 -35.92
N ALA A 126 6.23 -4.58 -36.38
CA ALA A 126 5.75 -4.30 -37.73
C ALA A 126 5.55 -2.79 -37.99
N LEU A 127 5.23 -2.02 -36.94
CA LEU A 127 5.16 -0.55 -36.98
C LEU A 127 6.51 0.14 -36.80
N ALA A 128 7.62 -0.60 -36.85
CA ALA A 128 8.99 -0.11 -36.67
C ALA A 128 9.20 0.64 -35.34
N MET A 129 8.43 0.32 -34.29
CA MET A 129 8.60 0.92 -32.97
C MET A 129 9.95 0.50 -32.37
N THR A 130 10.63 1.44 -31.73
CA THR A 130 11.83 1.12 -30.95
C THR A 130 11.48 0.26 -29.75
N ARG A 131 12.47 -0.47 -29.20
CA ARG A 131 12.28 -1.30 -28.00
C ARG A 131 11.70 -0.53 -26.82
N PHE A 132 12.08 0.75 -26.68
CA PHE A 132 11.57 1.61 -25.61
C PHE A 132 10.12 2.04 -25.87
N GLU A 133 9.77 2.39 -27.12
CA GLU A 133 8.41 2.76 -27.47
C GLU A 133 7.44 1.58 -27.36
N ALA A 134 7.84 0.42 -27.87
CA ALA A 134 7.08 -0.82 -27.75
C ALA A 134 6.85 -1.16 -26.28
N PHE A 135 7.90 -1.10 -25.45
CA PHE A 135 7.76 -1.37 -24.02
C PHE A 135 6.83 -0.37 -23.34
N ARG A 136 7.04 0.93 -23.51
CA ARG A 136 6.24 1.95 -22.82
C ARG A 136 4.78 1.88 -23.25
N HIS A 137 4.51 1.93 -24.55
CA HIS A 137 3.15 2.12 -25.07
C HIS A 137 2.37 0.82 -25.28
N VAL A 138 3.05 -0.28 -25.61
CA VAL A 138 2.39 -1.56 -25.94
C VAL A 138 2.37 -2.51 -24.75
N VAL A 139 3.40 -2.46 -23.88
CA VAL A 139 3.52 -3.37 -22.75
C VAL A 139 3.10 -2.70 -21.44
N LEU A 140 3.84 -1.69 -21.00
CA LEU A 140 3.75 -1.14 -19.65
C LEU A 140 2.41 -0.44 -19.39
N LEU A 141 2.03 0.51 -20.25
CA LEU A 141 0.78 1.27 -20.08
C LEU A 141 -0.46 0.35 -20.11
N PRO A 142 -0.62 -0.55 -21.11
CA PRO A 142 -1.74 -1.49 -21.13
C PRO A 142 -1.71 -2.49 -19.97
N ALA A 143 -0.54 -2.98 -19.57
CA ALA A 143 -0.40 -3.85 -18.41
C ALA A 143 -0.88 -3.17 -17.13
N LEU A 144 -0.46 -1.91 -16.87
CA LEU A 144 -0.94 -1.10 -15.75
C LEU A 144 -2.46 -0.91 -15.79
N GLY A 145 -3.02 -0.71 -16.99
CA GLY A 145 -4.47 -0.75 -17.25
C GLY A 145 -5.16 -1.99 -16.70
N LYS A 146 -4.65 -3.17 -17.07
CA LYS A 146 -5.22 -4.47 -16.69
C LYS A 146 -5.07 -4.76 -15.20
N VAL A 147 -3.94 -4.39 -14.59
CA VAL A 147 -3.66 -4.69 -13.18
C VAL A 147 -4.10 -3.60 -12.20
N TRP A 148 -4.63 -2.48 -12.70
CA TRP A 148 -5.09 -1.37 -11.87
C TRP A 148 -6.08 -1.79 -10.77
N PRO A 149 -7.07 -2.67 -11.01
CA PRO A 149 -7.97 -3.13 -9.94
C PRO A 149 -7.24 -3.89 -8.83
N ALA A 150 -6.23 -4.69 -9.19
CA ALA A 150 -5.41 -5.44 -8.23
C ALA A 150 -4.50 -4.50 -7.44
N LEU A 151 -3.83 -3.54 -8.10
CA LEU A 151 -3.02 -2.51 -7.44
C LEU A 151 -3.85 -1.67 -6.48
N SER A 152 -5.04 -1.24 -6.90
CA SER A 152 -5.94 -0.45 -6.06
C SER A 152 -6.39 -1.23 -4.83
N SER A 153 -6.68 -2.52 -4.99
CA SER A 153 -7.01 -3.41 -3.88
C SER A 153 -5.83 -3.57 -2.92
N GLN A 154 -4.61 -3.71 -3.45
CA GLN A 154 -3.41 -3.81 -2.63
C GLN A 154 -3.13 -2.54 -1.81
N ILE A 155 -3.34 -1.35 -2.38
CA ILE A 155 -3.21 -0.08 -1.65
C ILE A 155 -4.18 -0.04 -0.46
N ILE A 156 -5.43 -0.48 -0.65
CA ILE A 156 -6.43 -0.53 0.43
C ILE A 156 -6.04 -1.56 1.49
N ILE A 157 -5.52 -2.73 1.10
CA ILE A 157 -5.02 -3.74 2.04
C ILE A 157 -3.89 -3.17 2.90
N VAL A 158 -2.96 -2.44 2.29
CA VAL A 158 -1.85 -1.82 2.99
C VAL A 158 -2.33 -0.69 3.92
N MET A 159 -3.32 0.12 3.50
CA MET A 159 -3.97 1.11 4.38
C MET A 159 -4.58 0.45 5.62
N LEU A 160 -5.30 -0.68 5.46
CA LEU A 160 -5.84 -1.43 6.60
C LEU A 160 -4.71 -2.03 7.46
N GLY A 161 -3.64 -2.50 6.82
CA GLY A 161 -2.43 -2.98 7.48
C GLY A 161 -1.69 -1.92 8.28
N SER A 162 -1.87 -0.62 7.98
CA SER A 162 -1.23 0.48 8.72
C SER A 162 -1.69 0.55 10.18
N ALA A 163 -2.83 -0.05 10.53
CA ALA A 163 -3.29 -0.20 11.91
C ALA A 163 -2.21 -0.82 12.82
N VAL A 164 -1.38 -1.70 12.26
CA VAL A 164 -0.27 -2.36 12.95
C VAL A 164 0.83 -1.36 13.34
N CYS A 165 0.95 -0.21 12.67
CA CYS A 165 1.90 0.84 13.01
C CYS A 165 1.63 1.47 14.39
N SER A 166 0.40 1.36 14.92
CA SER A 166 0.10 1.72 16.32
C SER A 166 0.99 1.00 17.34
N GLN A 167 1.50 -0.19 17.00
CA GLN A 167 2.32 -1.01 17.89
C GLN A 167 3.71 -0.41 18.14
N ILE A 168 4.17 0.49 17.27
CA ILE A 168 5.39 1.29 17.46
C ILE A 168 5.05 2.74 17.84
N ALA A 169 3.87 2.97 18.41
CA ALA A 169 3.38 4.29 18.81
C ALA A 169 3.26 5.32 17.66
N THR A 170 3.06 4.86 16.42
CA THR A 170 2.67 5.79 15.34
C THR A 170 1.25 6.29 15.59
N GLU A 171 1.05 7.60 15.62
CA GLU A 171 -0.22 8.28 15.95
C GLU A 171 -1.31 8.18 14.86
N GLU A 172 -1.48 6.99 14.28
CA GLU A 172 -2.53 6.72 13.29
C GLU A 172 -3.88 6.37 13.96
N LEU A 173 -4.91 6.05 13.17
CA LEU A 173 -6.26 5.86 13.66
C LEU A 173 -6.40 4.74 14.73
N SER A 174 -5.71 3.62 14.59
CA SER A 174 -5.74 2.56 15.62
C SER A 174 -5.04 2.98 16.91
N PHE A 175 -4.00 3.81 16.86
CA PHE A 175 -3.40 4.43 18.04
C PHE A 175 -4.40 5.31 18.79
N ALA A 176 -5.12 6.19 18.06
CA ALA A 176 -6.18 7.00 18.65
C ALA A 176 -7.27 6.15 19.32
N ALA A 177 -7.68 5.05 18.69
CA ALA A 177 -8.64 4.10 19.25
C ALA A 177 -8.12 3.45 20.55
N ASN A 178 -6.88 2.95 20.53
CA ASN A 178 -6.24 2.34 21.69
C ASN A 178 -6.09 3.31 22.86
N PHE A 179 -5.85 4.59 22.57
CA PHE A 179 -5.74 5.65 23.55
C PHE A 179 -7.08 6.04 24.18
N ILE A 180 -8.15 6.10 23.39
CA ILE A 180 -9.49 6.39 23.91
C ILE A 180 -9.96 5.24 24.80
N GLN A 181 -9.83 3.99 24.33
CA GLN A 181 -10.29 2.83 25.09
C GLN A 181 -9.51 2.62 26.39
N SER A 182 -8.22 3.02 26.45
CA SER A 182 -7.43 2.89 27.69
C SER A 182 -7.82 3.92 28.74
N ARG A 183 -8.45 5.03 28.35
CA ARG A 183 -8.95 6.06 29.26
C ARG A 183 -10.38 5.80 29.73
N ASN A 184 -11.26 5.42 28.81
CA ASN A 184 -12.69 5.26 29.10
C ASN A 184 -13.11 3.81 29.37
N PHE A 185 -12.22 2.84 29.16
CA PHE A 185 -12.46 1.40 29.30
C PHE A 185 -13.62 0.86 28.44
N ARG A 186 -14.00 1.58 27.37
CA ARG A 186 -15.07 1.23 26.43
C ARG A 186 -14.49 0.70 25.12
N ALA A 187 -13.94 -0.51 25.17
CA ALA A 187 -13.27 -1.11 24.02
C ALA A 187 -14.24 -1.37 22.86
N PHE A 188 -15.43 -1.90 23.12
CA PHE A 188 -16.36 -2.28 22.06
C PHE A 188 -16.82 -1.06 21.23
N GLU A 189 -17.31 -0.01 21.89
CA GLU A 189 -17.80 1.20 21.21
C GLU A 189 -16.68 1.90 20.44
N THR A 190 -15.48 1.95 21.04
CA THR A 190 -14.32 2.58 20.40
C THR A 190 -13.90 1.83 19.14
N TYR A 191 -13.70 0.52 19.20
CA TYR A 191 -13.32 -0.26 18.02
C TYR A 191 -14.44 -0.38 16.98
N ALA A 192 -15.71 -0.36 17.39
CA ALA A 192 -16.84 -0.32 16.47
C ALA A 192 -16.83 0.97 15.64
N LEU A 193 -16.68 2.13 16.29
CA LEU A 193 -16.56 3.41 15.59
C LEU A 193 -15.29 3.49 14.74
N THR A 194 -14.14 3.05 15.25
CA THR A 194 -12.89 3.01 14.48
C THR A 194 -13.01 2.14 13.23
N THR A 195 -13.69 0.99 13.33
CA THR A 195 -13.95 0.10 12.19
C THR A 195 -14.84 0.78 11.14
N LEU A 196 -15.88 1.50 11.57
CA LEU A 196 -16.70 2.31 10.64
C LEU A 196 -15.86 3.39 9.96
N VAL A 197 -14.95 4.05 10.67
CA VAL A 197 -14.04 5.04 10.07
C VAL A 197 -13.10 4.40 9.05
N TYR A 198 -12.48 3.25 9.36
CA TYR A 198 -11.67 2.50 8.39
C TYR A 198 -12.47 2.07 7.16
N LEU A 199 -13.72 1.62 7.35
CA LEU A 199 -14.61 1.25 6.25
C LEU A 199 -14.90 2.45 5.36
N CYS A 200 -15.26 3.60 5.94
CA CYS A 200 -15.50 4.84 5.21
C CYS A 200 -14.23 5.29 4.44
N MET A 201 -13.06 5.25 5.07
CA MET A 201 -11.79 5.56 4.41
C MET A 201 -11.51 4.60 3.25
N ALA A 202 -11.67 3.29 3.45
CA ALA A 202 -11.47 2.28 2.41
C ALA A 202 -12.40 2.51 1.21
N LEU A 203 -13.67 2.82 1.45
CA LEU A 203 -14.64 3.11 0.39
C LEU A 203 -14.29 4.41 -0.35
N MET A 204 -13.90 5.47 0.38
CA MET A 204 -13.48 6.75 -0.19
C MET A 204 -12.24 6.57 -1.09
N ILE A 205 -11.19 5.92 -0.59
CA ILE A 205 -9.97 5.66 -1.36
C ILE A 205 -10.27 4.77 -2.56
N ARG A 206 -11.11 3.73 -2.41
CA ARG A 206 -11.51 2.88 -3.52
C ARG A 206 -12.19 3.66 -4.63
N GLN A 207 -13.12 4.56 -4.29
CA GLN A 207 -13.80 5.40 -5.26
C GLN A 207 -12.82 6.35 -5.95
N LEU A 208 -11.91 6.97 -5.20
CA LEU A 208 -10.86 7.84 -5.74
C LEU A 208 -9.94 7.09 -6.71
N LEU A 209 -9.42 5.92 -6.32
CA LEU A 209 -8.55 5.09 -7.16
C LEU A 209 -9.28 4.57 -8.40
N ASN A 210 -10.56 4.20 -8.30
CA ASN A 210 -11.36 3.81 -9.44
C ASN A 210 -11.59 4.98 -10.41
N TRP A 211 -11.83 6.18 -9.89
CA TRP A 211 -11.98 7.39 -10.70
C TRP A 211 -10.68 7.75 -11.43
N ILE A 212 -9.55 7.74 -10.71
CA ILE A 212 -8.20 7.94 -11.28
C ILE A 212 -7.94 6.90 -12.37
N GLY A 213 -8.22 5.62 -12.07
CA GLY A 213 -8.05 4.52 -13.00
C GLY A 213 -8.83 4.71 -14.29
N ARG A 214 -10.12 5.09 -14.20
CA ARG A 214 -10.97 5.32 -15.38
C ARG A 214 -10.49 6.51 -16.21
N ARG A 215 -10.00 7.58 -15.57
CA ARG A 215 -9.63 8.82 -16.25
C ARG A 215 -8.25 8.78 -16.90
N TYR A 216 -7.28 8.16 -16.23
CA TYR A 216 -5.87 8.25 -16.62
C TYR A 216 -5.24 6.92 -17.08
N VAL A 217 -5.74 5.78 -16.59
CA VAL A 217 -5.05 4.48 -16.76
C VAL A 217 -5.79 3.56 -17.75
N MET A 218 -7.12 3.52 -17.70
CA MET A 218 -7.96 2.64 -18.53
C MET A 218 -8.44 3.28 -19.85
N ARG A 219 -8.07 4.53 -20.13
CA ARG A 219 -8.56 5.29 -21.29
C ARG A 219 -8.13 4.71 -22.66
N ASN A 220 -7.12 3.83 -22.69
CA ASN A 220 -6.57 3.25 -23.93
C ASN A 220 -6.86 1.74 -24.13
N SER A 221 -7.79 1.13 -23.37
CA SER A 221 -8.16 -0.29 -23.52
C SER A 221 -9.54 -0.53 -24.16
N ARG A 222 -10.05 0.44 -24.92
CA ARG A 222 -11.23 0.25 -25.78
C ARG A 222 -10.83 0.38 -27.24
#